data_AF-A0A942DPI5-F1
#
_entry.id   AF-A0A942DPI5-F1
#
_cell.length_a   1.000
_cell.length_b   1.000
_cell.length_c   1.000
_cell.angle_alpha   90.00
_cell.angle_beta   90.00
_cell.angle_gamma   90.00
#
_symmetry.space_group_name_H-M   'P 1'
#
loop_
_entity.id
_entity.type
_entity.pdbx_description
1 polymer ?
#
loop_
_entity_poly.entity_id
_entity_poly.type
_entity_poly.pdbx_seq_one_letter_code
_entity_poly.pdbx_strand_id
1 'polypeptide(L)'
;MKQKIHTANELLAAINNPASRVLELQTSLLLPFSLTLPPGVHLRGVDQQKCVLSFNNGDGIGLTADNEIANLTVLAPHSHRAIFALSDRADLGTLKLKNLTVTGQIQILTRVGTKKAKLFADQIDVIACDARKYSEQPQKYGVNVYQGAFTVYNFNGDSESLIEATLTNISIGRKGAPVFGSGLYISGFGDTGGRVEVDQLTTGEVHATGMIPYGTADIITGGVFVVYGAHVKKAVHHGSVVTYGVNDMVLDAWGKVDHWIAEKPLLSYGPSGIGFVNFGVVENFEAQDKIETFGLGARGFNQYDGTIGKAKFASITTYGDGSIGMQVSKPVGSIEITGSVKTHGSVGATLVKGVIMNLPANAISVKPGGEIRELIVAGDVHTLGRDVTSLEIEGKILTLSVKKEILADHGVAIRVAKGCELPNPDRLTAKGAKGNIVKE
;
A
#
# COMPACT_ATOMS: atom_id res chain seq x y z
N MET A 1 40.15 -2.28 -3.54
CA MET A 1 40.69 -2.87 -2.28
C MET A 1 39.70 -2.58 -1.16
N LYS A 2 39.49 -3.52 -0.25
CA LYS A 2 38.53 -3.39 0.85
C LYS A 2 39.24 -2.81 2.08
N GLN A 3 38.74 -1.70 2.60
CA GLN A 3 39.28 -1.04 3.79
C GLN A 3 38.46 -1.44 5.01
N LYS A 4 39.12 -1.96 6.05
CA LYS A 4 38.51 -2.28 7.33
C LYS A 4 38.40 -1.02 8.17
N ILE A 5 37.26 -0.82 8.81
CA ILE A 5 36.92 0.36 9.60
C ILE A 5 36.53 -0.08 11.01
N HIS A 6 37.26 0.40 12.00
CA HIS A 6 37.06 0.13 13.42
C HIS A 6 36.60 1.36 14.21
N THR A 7 36.77 2.56 13.67
CA THR A 7 36.42 3.81 14.35
C THR A 7 35.68 4.78 13.44
N ALA A 8 34.96 5.74 14.04
CA ALA A 8 34.29 6.80 13.30
C ALA A 8 35.29 7.68 12.51
N ASN A 9 36.45 7.98 13.11
CA ASN A 9 37.49 8.76 12.45
C ASN A 9 38.06 8.04 11.22
N GLU A 10 38.25 6.72 11.29
CA GLU A 10 38.64 5.92 10.13
C GLU A 10 37.58 5.95 9.03
N LEU A 11 36.29 5.87 9.38
CA LEU A 11 35.20 5.97 8.42
C LEU A 11 35.22 7.31 7.67
N LEU A 12 35.34 8.41 8.42
CA LEU A 12 35.36 9.76 7.87
C LEU A 12 36.59 10.00 7.00
N ALA A 13 37.76 9.51 7.43
CA ALA A 13 38.99 9.59 6.64
C ALA A 13 38.86 8.77 5.34
N ALA A 14 38.27 7.57 5.42
CA ALA A 14 38.11 6.69 4.27
C ALA A 14 37.11 7.23 3.24
N ILE A 15 36.03 7.87 3.69
CA ILE A 15 35.04 8.51 2.81
C ILE A 15 35.65 9.68 2.03
N ASN A 16 36.57 10.42 2.64
CA ASN A 16 37.27 11.50 1.95
C ASN A 16 38.44 11.00 1.07
N ASN A 17 38.69 9.69 1.02
CA ASN A 17 39.76 9.11 0.21
C ASN A 17 39.22 8.59 -1.14
N PRO A 18 39.60 9.20 -2.29
CA PRO A 18 39.12 8.79 -3.61
C PRO A 18 39.48 7.34 -4.00
N ALA A 19 40.51 6.77 -3.37
CA ALA A 19 40.95 5.39 -3.63
C ALA A 19 40.07 4.34 -2.91
N SER A 20 39.32 4.74 -1.88
CA SER A 20 38.53 3.84 -1.05
C SER A 20 37.15 3.62 -1.67
N ARG A 21 36.94 2.41 -2.21
CA ARG A 21 35.67 2.03 -2.86
C ARG A 21 34.80 1.11 -2.02
N VAL A 22 35.40 0.31 -1.14
CA VAL A 22 34.66 -0.62 -0.28
C VAL A 22 35.12 -0.43 1.16
N LEU A 23 34.21 0.06 2.00
CA LEU A 23 34.40 0.33 3.42
C LEU A 23 33.67 -0.74 4.21
N GLU A 24 34.40 -1.54 4.98
CA GLU A 24 33.80 -2.58 5.83
C GLU A 24 33.93 -2.25 7.32
N LEU A 25 32.80 -1.94 7.94
CA LEU A 25 32.69 -1.79 9.39
C LEU A 25 32.95 -3.13 10.07
N GLN A 26 33.88 -3.12 11.03
CA GLN A 26 34.22 -4.27 11.85
C GLN A 26 33.53 -4.24 13.22
N THR A 27 32.91 -3.10 13.56
CA THR A 27 32.25 -2.84 14.84
C THR A 27 31.13 -1.81 14.65
N SER A 28 30.30 -1.63 15.68
CA SER A 28 29.32 -0.56 15.75
C SER A 28 29.98 0.81 15.93
N LEU A 29 29.44 1.81 15.25
CA LEU A 29 29.90 3.21 15.28
C LEU A 29 28.74 4.15 15.60
N LEU A 30 29.05 5.20 16.36
CA LEU A 30 28.16 6.33 16.60
C LEU A 30 28.70 7.55 15.85
N LEU A 31 27.85 8.18 15.03
CA LEU A 31 28.15 9.41 14.31
C LEU A 31 27.26 10.55 14.82
N PRO A 32 27.84 11.74 15.09
CA PRO A 32 27.07 12.88 15.55
C PRO A 32 26.35 13.66 14.43
N PHE A 33 26.51 13.23 13.18
CA PHE A 33 25.99 13.91 11.98
C PHE A 33 25.76 12.93 10.84
N SER A 34 24.96 13.36 9.85
CA SER A 34 24.66 12.60 8.64
C SER A 34 25.92 12.29 7.81
N LEU A 35 25.94 11.11 7.20
CA LEU A 35 27.07 10.63 6.43
C LEU A 35 26.73 10.63 4.93
N THR A 36 27.37 11.48 4.14
CA THR A 36 27.21 11.43 2.67
C THR A 36 28.24 10.49 2.06
N LEU A 37 27.79 9.46 1.35
CA LEU A 37 28.66 8.55 0.61
C LEU A 37 29.04 9.19 -0.75
N PRO A 38 30.34 9.27 -1.09
CA PRO A 38 30.80 9.69 -2.40
C PRO A 38 30.41 8.70 -3.49
N PRO A 39 30.43 9.12 -4.77
CA PRO A 39 30.07 8.23 -5.87
C PRO A 39 30.89 6.93 -5.92
N GLY A 40 30.23 5.80 -6.09
CA GLY A 40 30.86 4.47 -6.20
C GLY A 40 31.40 3.90 -4.89
N VAL A 41 31.06 4.49 -3.74
CA VAL A 41 31.45 3.97 -2.42
C VAL A 41 30.42 2.97 -1.91
N HIS A 42 30.92 1.82 -1.46
CA HIS A 42 30.14 0.73 -0.87
C HIS A 42 30.46 0.67 0.63
N LEU A 43 29.46 0.92 1.47
CA LEU A 43 29.55 0.82 2.92
C LEU A 43 28.87 -0.47 3.39
N ARG A 44 29.61 -1.33 4.09
CA ARG A 44 29.05 -2.59 4.57
C ARG A 44 29.54 -2.97 5.96
N GLY A 45 28.74 -3.73 6.70
CA GLY A 45 29.19 -4.40 7.92
C GLY A 45 29.77 -5.78 7.63
N VAL A 46 30.65 -6.26 8.51
CA VAL A 46 31.03 -7.69 8.54
C VAL A 46 29.83 -8.59 8.82
N ASP A 47 28.87 -8.08 9.60
CA ASP A 47 27.67 -8.77 10.03
C ASP A 47 26.60 -7.75 10.48
N GLN A 48 25.36 -7.93 10.03
CA GLN A 48 24.26 -6.97 10.26
C GLN A 48 23.97 -6.76 11.75
N GLN A 49 24.06 -7.82 12.56
CA GLN A 49 23.73 -7.77 13.99
C GLN A 49 24.88 -7.21 14.82
N LYS A 50 26.12 -7.31 14.33
CA LYS A 50 27.33 -6.79 15.02
C LYS A 50 27.74 -5.40 14.59
N CYS A 51 27.22 -4.90 13.47
CA CYS A 51 27.58 -3.60 12.90
C CYS A 51 26.39 -2.65 12.91
N VAL A 52 26.27 -1.87 13.98
CA VAL A 52 25.30 -0.78 14.10
C VAL A 52 25.96 0.54 13.70
N LEU A 53 25.37 1.26 12.75
CA LEU A 53 25.73 2.64 12.46
C LEU A 53 24.62 3.55 13.00
N SER A 54 24.90 4.23 14.10
CA SER A 54 23.93 5.08 14.79
C SER A 54 24.21 6.56 14.55
N PHE A 55 23.14 7.32 14.37
CA PHE A 55 23.10 8.76 14.19
C PHE A 55 22.25 9.35 15.31
N ASN A 56 22.86 10.14 16.19
CA ASN A 56 22.14 10.70 17.34
C ASN A 56 21.44 12.03 17.03
N ASN A 57 21.82 12.70 15.94
CA ASN A 57 21.28 14.00 15.57
C ASN A 57 21.11 14.10 14.05
N GLY A 58 19.87 14.30 13.60
CA GLY A 58 19.54 14.47 12.19
C GLY A 58 19.35 13.17 11.40
N ASP A 59 19.52 13.29 10.09
CA ASP A 59 19.41 12.17 9.15
C ASP A 59 20.65 11.25 9.22
N GLY A 60 20.56 10.06 8.63
CA GLY A 60 21.62 9.07 8.54
C GLY A 60 22.46 9.21 7.27
N ILE A 61 22.34 8.25 6.37
CA ILE A 61 23.24 8.08 5.23
C ILE A 61 22.65 8.72 3.97
N GLY A 62 23.35 9.71 3.41
CA GLY A 62 23.06 10.31 2.11
C GLY A 62 23.75 9.56 0.97
N LEU A 63 23.00 9.17 -0.05
CA LEU A 63 23.47 8.48 -1.25
C LEU A 63 23.63 9.47 -2.41
N THR A 64 24.77 9.44 -3.09
CA THR A 64 25.03 10.26 -4.28
C THR A 64 24.85 9.47 -5.56
N ALA A 65 25.80 8.60 -5.92
CA ALA A 65 25.68 7.76 -7.10
C ALA A 65 26.44 6.44 -6.97
N ASP A 66 25.90 5.38 -7.58
CA ASP A 66 26.53 4.05 -7.60
C ASP A 66 26.91 3.54 -6.19
N ASN A 67 26.10 3.89 -5.19
CA ASN A 67 26.36 3.55 -3.80
C ASN A 67 25.75 2.21 -3.40
N GLU A 68 26.40 1.54 -2.46
CA GLU A 68 25.89 0.33 -1.82
C GLU A 68 25.92 0.48 -0.30
N ILE A 69 24.83 0.12 0.37
CA ILE A 69 24.76 -0.07 1.82
C ILE A 69 24.36 -1.53 2.08
N ALA A 70 25.18 -2.29 2.80
CA ALA A 70 24.90 -3.71 3.04
C ALA A 70 25.26 -4.23 4.43
N ASN A 71 24.50 -5.20 4.96
CA ASN A 71 24.81 -5.92 6.19
C ASN A 71 25.00 -4.98 7.40
N LEU A 72 24.05 -4.08 7.63
CA LEU A 72 24.13 -3.09 8.70
C LEU A 72 22.80 -2.93 9.43
N THR A 73 22.88 -2.60 10.70
CA THR A 73 21.78 -1.96 11.42
C THR A 73 21.99 -0.44 11.36
N VAL A 74 21.05 0.31 10.80
CA VAL A 74 21.13 1.79 10.69
C VAL A 74 20.11 2.42 11.64
N LEU A 75 20.58 3.22 12.60
CA LEU A 75 19.72 3.86 13.59
C LEU A 75 19.79 5.38 13.44
N ALA A 76 18.73 5.99 12.93
CA ALA A 76 18.47 7.42 13.04
C ALA A 76 17.26 7.64 13.98
N PRO A 77 17.01 8.89 14.45
CA PRO A 77 15.74 9.18 15.11
C PRO A 77 14.56 8.76 14.22
N HIS A 78 13.50 8.19 14.80
CA HIS A 78 12.39 7.60 14.03
C HIS A 78 11.74 8.59 13.05
N SER A 79 11.75 9.88 13.38
CA SER A 79 11.19 10.96 12.56
C SER A 79 12.17 11.48 11.49
N HIS A 80 13.33 10.88 11.29
CA HIS A 80 14.37 11.31 10.36
C HIS A 80 14.64 10.26 9.28
N ARG A 81 15.33 10.66 8.22
CA ARG A 81 15.74 9.75 7.14
C ARG A 81 16.95 9.00 7.60
N ALA A 82 16.85 7.69 7.77
CA ALA A 82 17.99 6.84 8.04
C ALA A 82 18.87 6.65 6.79
N ILE A 83 18.25 6.57 5.62
CA ILE A 83 18.91 6.43 4.32
C ILE A 83 18.16 7.30 3.33
N PHE A 84 18.85 8.15 2.58
CA PHE A 84 18.21 9.02 1.60
C PHE A 84 19.05 9.27 0.36
N ALA A 85 18.41 9.51 -0.78
CA ALA A 85 19.08 9.93 -2.00
C ALA A 85 19.28 11.46 -2.03
N LEU A 86 20.46 11.89 -2.49
CA LEU A 86 20.74 13.27 -2.85
C LEU A 86 20.38 13.50 -4.32
N SER A 87 19.66 14.59 -4.60
CA SER A 87 19.29 14.98 -5.97
C SER A 87 20.26 16.04 -6.54
N ASP A 88 21.57 15.79 -6.41
CA ASP A 88 22.63 16.71 -6.81
C ASP A 88 23.22 16.41 -8.20
N ARG A 89 22.77 15.32 -8.84
CA ARG A 89 23.28 14.84 -10.13
C ARG A 89 22.14 14.42 -11.05
N ALA A 90 22.37 14.54 -12.37
CA ALA A 90 21.43 14.11 -13.40
C ALA A 90 21.16 12.60 -13.40
N ASP A 91 22.15 11.81 -13.01
CA ASP A 91 22.08 10.36 -12.95
C ASP A 91 22.71 9.86 -11.64
N LEU A 92 21.92 9.17 -10.82
CA LEU A 92 22.38 8.54 -9.58
C LEU A 92 23.00 7.15 -9.84
N GLY A 93 22.98 6.67 -11.09
CA GLY A 93 23.46 5.34 -11.42
C GLY A 93 22.68 4.27 -10.65
N THR A 94 23.40 3.32 -10.04
CA THR A 94 22.79 2.19 -9.31
C THR A 94 22.97 2.28 -7.80
N LEU A 95 21.88 2.51 -7.08
CA LEU A 95 21.81 2.45 -5.63
C LEU A 95 21.43 1.04 -5.17
N LYS A 96 22.17 0.49 -4.20
CA LYS A 96 21.95 -0.86 -3.67
C LYS A 96 21.81 -0.85 -2.15
N LEU A 97 20.70 -1.36 -1.64
CA LEU A 97 20.42 -1.54 -0.22
C LEU A 97 20.23 -3.04 0.03
N LYS A 98 21.03 -3.64 0.91
CA LYS A 98 20.99 -5.10 1.11
C LYS A 98 21.11 -5.51 2.56
N ASN A 99 20.22 -6.36 3.04
CA ASN A 99 20.31 -6.96 4.37
C ASN A 99 20.48 -5.88 5.46
N LEU A 100 19.46 -5.02 5.60
CA LEU A 100 19.48 -3.86 6.49
C LEU A 100 18.35 -3.93 7.52
N THR A 101 18.67 -3.58 8.77
CA THR A 101 17.68 -3.28 9.81
C THR A 101 17.72 -1.79 10.07
N VAL A 102 16.58 -1.09 10.01
CA VAL A 102 16.55 0.37 9.95
C VAL A 102 15.56 0.97 10.95
N THR A 103 16.01 1.95 11.73
CA THR A 103 15.15 2.91 12.45
C THR A 103 15.26 4.28 11.80
N GLY A 104 14.12 4.87 11.46
CA GLY A 104 14.00 6.05 10.59
C GLY A 104 13.52 5.66 9.19
N GLN A 105 13.31 6.67 8.35
CA GLN A 105 12.80 6.51 6.99
C GLN A 105 13.89 6.10 6.00
N ILE A 106 13.57 5.21 5.06
CA ILE A 106 14.33 5.04 3.82
C ILE A 106 13.62 5.85 2.73
N GLN A 107 14.27 6.89 2.20
CA GLN A 107 13.67 7.82 1.23
C GLN A 107 14.54 7.96 -0.02
N ILE A 108 14.16 7.27 -1.09
CA ILE A 108 14.75 7.45 -2.42
C ILE A 108 13.86 8.41 -3.18
N LEU A 109 14.12 9.71 -3.00
CA LEU A 109 13.37 10.79 -3.61
C LEU A 109 14.25 11.56 -4.60
N THR A 110 13.83 11.62 -5.86
CA THR A 110 14.49 12.46 -6.89
C THR A 110 13.71 13.75 -7.10
N ARG A 111 14.42 14.83 -7.44
CA ARG A 111 13.84 16.14 -7.76
C ARG A 111 14.35 16.68 -9.10
N VAL A 112 13.93 17.89 -9.44
CA VAL A 112 14.52 18.69 -10.51
C VAL A 112 16.05 18.64 -10.41
N GLY A 113 16.71 18.30 -11.51
CA GLY A 113 18.15 18.08 -11.56
C GLY A 113 18.55 16.61 -11.64
N THR A 114 17.70 15.66 -11.22
CA THR A 114 17.97 14.21 -11.25
C THR A 114 16.96 13.47 -12.13
N LYS A 115 17.42 12.95 -13.27
CA LYS A 115 16.57 12.29 -14.29
C LYS A 115 16.60 10.77 -14.21
N LYS A 116 17.64 10.18 -13.65
CA LYS A 116 17.83 8.72 -13.68
C LYS A 116 18.29 8.20 -12.34
N ALA A 117 17.71 7.08 -11.92
CA ALA A 117 18.21 6.26 -10.82
C ALA A 117 17.79 4.80 -11.02
N LYS A 118 18.66 3.87 -10.64
CA LYS A 118 18.34 2.46 -10.48
C LYS A 118 18.44 2.09 -9.00
N LEU A 119 17.43 1.43 -8.46
CA LEU A 119 17.39 1.02 -7.06
C LEU A 119 17.23 -0.50 -6.94
N PHE A 120 18.15 -1.13 -6.24
CA PHE A 120 18.00 -2.52 -5.81
C PHE A 120 17.92 -2.54 -4.28
N ALA A 121 16.78 -2.98 -3.74
CA ALA A 121 16.60 -3.17 -2.31
C ALA A 121 16.24 -4.63 -2.03
N ASP A 122 17.02 -5.31 -1.20
CA ASP A 122 16.80 -6.70 -0.82
C ASP A 122 17.00 -6.89 0.68
N GLN A 123 16.09 -7.62 1.33
CA GLN A 123 16.14 -7.94 2.77
C GLN A 123 16.25 -6.68 3.62
N ILE A 124 15.21 -5.85 3.56
CA ILE A 124 15.14 -4.60 4.33
C ILE A 124 14.09 -4.73 5.39
N ASP A 125 14.44 -4.39 6.63
CA ASP A 125 13.54 -4.43 7.78
C ASP A 125 13.51 -3.06 8.46
N VAL A 126 12.44 -2.29 8.22
CA VAL A 126 12.24 -0.99 8.86
C VAL A 126 11.44 -1.19 10.14
N ILE A 127 12.08 -1.08 11.30
CA ILE A 127 11.48 -1.46 12.59
C ILE A 127 10.62 -0.35 13.20
N ALA A 128 10.98 0.91 12.97
CA ALA A 128 10.28 2.09 13.47
C ALA A 128 10.57 3.30 12.58
N CYS A 129 9.54 4.08 12.27
CA CYS A 129 9.62 5.29 11.46
C CYS A 129 8.41 6.18 11.75
N ASP A 130 8.59 7.50 11.65
CA ASP A 130 7.52 8.48 11.52
C ASP A 130 7.76 9.34 10.26
N ALA A 131 7.02 9.02 9.21
CA ALA A 131 7.14 9.65 7.90
C ALA A 131 6.15 10.82 7.69
N ARG A 132 5.42 11.24 8.72
CA ARG A 132 4.32 12.22 8.57
C ARG A 132 4.80 13.65 8.38
N LYS A 133 6.07 13.96 8.68
CA LYS A 133 6.60 15.33 8.64
C LYS A 133 6.93 15.86 7.24
N TYR A 134 6.95 15.01 6.22
CA TYR A 134 7.41 15.39 4.88
C TYR A 134 6.28 16.01 4.05
N SER A 135 6.61 17.12 3.37
CA SER A 135 5.65 17.91 2.60
C SER A 135 5.37 17.39 1.20
N GLU A 136 6.27 16.57 0.63
CA GLU A 136 6.03 15.97 -0.68
C GLU A 136 5.00 14.86 -0.54
N GLN A 137 3.75 15.21 -0.78
CA GLN A 137 2.59 14.34 -0.65
C GLN A 137 1.82 14.37 -1.96
N PRO A 138 1.53 13.20 -2.56
CA PRO A 138 0.63 13.12 -3.68
C PRO A 138 -0.74 13.65 -3.34
N GLN A 139 -1.30 14.42 -4.26
CA GLN A 139 -2.65 14.92 -4.15
C GLN A 139 -3.48 14.42 -5.34
N LYS A 140 -4.52 13.64 -5.06
CA LYS A 140 -5.52 13.22 -6.05
C LYS A 140 -6.82 12.87 -5.32
N TYR A 141 -7.94 12.89 -6.03
CA TYR A 141 -9.25 12.49 -5.47
C TYR A 141 -9.68 13.21 -4.18
N GLY A 142 -9.23 14.46 -4.00
CA GLY A 142 -9.54 15.28 -2.82
C GLY A 142 -8.77 14.92 -1.56
N VAL A 143 -7.72 14.09 -1.65
CA VAL A 143 -6.91 13.66 -0.51
C VAL A 143 -5.40 13.82 -0.78
N ASN A 144 -4.65 14.00 0.30
CA ASN A 144 -3.19 13.92 0.35
C ASN A 144 -2.75 12.58 0.95
N VAL A 145 -1.62 12.06 0.49
CA VAL A 145 -1.05 10.79 0.98
C VAL A 145 0.21 11.05 1.78
N TYR A 146 0.25 10.61 3.05
CA TYR A 146 1.52 10.60 3.79
C TYR A 146 2.51 9.60 3.20
N GLN A 147 3.77 9.99 3.17
CA GLN A 147 4.86 9.12 2.72
C GLN A 147 4.98 7.86 3.57
N GLY A 148 5.72 6.89 3.02
CA GLY A 148 5.99 5.62 3.68
C GLY A 148 7.30 5.59 4.46
N ALA A 149 7.39 4.67 5.41
CA ALA A 149 8.65 4.29 6.05
C ALA A 149 9.71 3.81 5.04
N PHE A 150 9.27 3.15 3.96
CA PHE A 150 10.07 2.90 2.75
C PHE A 150 9.44 3.66 1.57
N THR A 151 10.11 4.70 1.09
CA THR A 151 9.60 5.61 0.06
C THR A 151 10.49 5.59 -1.17
N VAL A 152 9.89 5.32 -2.34
CA VAL A 152 10.49 5.56 -3.65
C VAL A 152 9.63 6.59 -4.38
N TYR A 153 10.16 7.79 -4.58
CA TYR A 153 9.39 8.90 -5.12
C TYR A 153 10.16 9.66 -6.20
N ASN A 154 9.75 9.53 -7.45
CA ASN A 154 10.23 10.42 -8.51
C ASN A 154 9.47 11.75 -8.47
N PHE A 155 9.86 12.66 -7.58
CA PHE A 155 9.27 14.00 -7.46
C PHE A 155 9.90 15.00 -8.44
N ASN A 156 10.06 14.59 -9.70
CA ASN A 156 10.60 15.39 -10.79
C ASN A 156 9.52 15.63 -11.85
N GLY A 157 9.27 16.89 -12.18
CA GLY A 157 8.24 17.26 -13.17
C GLY A 157 8.55 16.90 -14.62
N ASP A 158 9.76 16.46 -14.93
CA ASP A 158 10.13 16.04 -16.28
C ASP A 158 9.64 14.62 -16.60
N SER A 159 8.88 14.48 -17.69
CA SER A 159 8.36 13.21 -18.20
C SER A 159 9.44 12.19 -18.57
N GLU A 160 10.67 12.65 -18.84
CA GLU A 160 11.81 11.78 -19.15
C GLU A 160 12.56 11.31 -17.89
N SER A 161 12.18 11.82 -16.70
CA SER A 161 12.73 11.36 -15.44
C SER A 161 12.22 9.95 -15.12
N LEU A 162 13.12 9.06 -14.73
CA LEU A 162 12.81 7.66 -14.46
C LEU A 162 13.61 7.13 -13.26
N ILE A 163 12.90 6.48 -12.33
CA ILE A 163 13.49 5.57 -11.36
C ILE A 163 13.11 4.15 -11.77
N GLU A 164 14.10 3.28 -12.00
CA GLU A 164 13.88 1.85 -12.14
C GLU A 164 14.19 1.17 -10.80
N ALA A 165 13.35 0.24 -10.34
CA ALA A 165 13.56 -0.41 -9.05
C ALA A 165 13.23 -1.91 -9.02
N THR A 166 14.00 -2.65 -8.23
CA THR A 166 13.71 -4.01 -7.79
C THR A 166 13.70 -4.02 -6.28
N LEU A 167 12.55 -4.31 -5.67
CA LEU A 167 12.31 -4.23 -4.23
C LEU A 167 11.91 -5.62 -3.73
N THR A 168 12.74 -6.25 -2.91
CA THR A 168 12.51 -7.65 -2.49
C THR A 168 12.71 -7.81 -0.99
N ASN A 169 11.87 -8.64 -0.38
CA ASN A 169 11.95 -9.01 1.02
C ASN A 169 11.94 -7.79 1.97
N ILE A 170 10.99 -6.88 1.76
CA ILE A 170 10.85 -5.67 2.58
C ILE A 170 9.84 -5.92 3.72
N SER A 171 10.22 -5.68 4.97
CA SER A 171 9.33 -5.76 6.14
C SER A 171 9.30 -4.41 6.85
N ILE A 172 8.13 -4.02 7.37
CA ILE A 172 7.90 -2.67 7.90
C ILE A 172 7.03 -2.72 9.16
N GLY A 173 7.52 -2.16 10.26
CA GLY A 173 6.82 -2.09 11.54
C GLY A 173 6.59 -3.47 12.16
N ARG A 174 5.89 -3.49 13.30
CA ARG A 174 5.53 -4.73 14.02
C ARG A 174 4.09 -4.65 14.52
N LYS A 175 3.48 -5.82 14.77
CA LYS A 175 2.24 -5.90 15.54
C LYS A 175 2.44 -5.23 16.91
N GLY A 176 1.61 -4.24 17.22
CA GLY A 176 1.71 -3.45 18.46
C GLY A 176 2.74 -2.32 18.42
N ALA A 177 3.55 -2.22 17.36
CA ALA A 177 4.46 -1.11 17.10
C ALA A 177 4.52 -0.81 15.59
N PRO A 178 3.40 -0.34 14.99
CA PRO A 178 3.37 0.06 13.57
C PRO A 178 4.25 1.29 13.32
N VAL A 179 4.69 1.48 12.08
CA VAL A 179 5.28 2.76 11.65
C VAL A 179 4.20 3.83 11.53
N PHE A 180 4.58 5.11 11.69
CA PHE A 180 3.67 6.24 11.55
C PHE A 180 3.76 6.87 10.15
N GLY A 181 2.61 7.09 9.53
CA GLY A 181 2.49 7.36 8.10
C GLY A 181 2.16 6.07 7.33
N SER A 182 2.57 6.00 6.08
CA SER A 182 2.39 4.79 5.26
C SER A 182 3.50 3.76 5.52
N GLY A 183 3.29 2.51 5.10
CA GLY A 183 4.31 1.48 5.12
C GLY A 183 5.29 1.64 3.95
N LEU A 184 4.97 0.99 2.84
CA LEU A 184 5.70 1.09 1.58
C LEU A 184 4.97 2.03 0.61
N TYR A 185 5.71 2.94 0.00
CA TYR A 185 5.15 4.00 -0.83
C TYR A 185 5.97 4.15 -2.12
N ILE A 186 5.30 4.08 -3.26
CA ILE A 186 5.89 4.24 -4.59
C ILE A 186 5.09 5.26 -5.39
N SER A 187 5.74 6.30 -5.91
CA SER A 187 5.07 7.36 -6.70
C SER A 187 5.98 7.98 -7.75
N GLY A 188 5.41 8.31 -8.91
CA GLY A 188 5.96 9.27 -9.87
C GLY A 188 5.45 10.70 -9.63
N PHE A 189 5.70 11.62 -10.56
CA PHE A 189 5.23 13.02 -10.52
C PHE A 189 3.95 13.19 -11.35
N GLY A 190 2.80 12.98 -10.73
CA GLY A 190 1.51 13.02 -11.40
C GLY A 190 1.37 11.95 -12.47
N ASP A 191 0.44 12.18 -13.40
CA ASP A 191 0.16 11.24 -14.51
C ASP A 191 1.10 11.48 -15.73
N THR A 192 1.85 12.59 -15.78
CA THR A 192 2.65 13.00 -16.95
C THR A 192 4.11 13.36 -16.67
N GLY A 193 4.55 13.43 -15.42
CA GLY A 193 5.92 13.76 -15.05
C GLY A 193 6.81 12.52 -14.89
N GLY A 194 7.80 12.62 -14.01
CA GLY A 194 8.76 11.56 -13.74
C GLY A 194 8.10 10.28 -13.27
N ARG A 195 8.59 9.13 -13.74
CA ARG A 195 8.00 7.82 -13.48
C ARG A 195 8.82 6.96 -12.52
N VAL A 196 8.16 5.98 -11.92
CA VAL A 196 8.82 4.87 -11.22
C VAL A 196 8.37 3.55 -11.84
N GLU A 197 9.34 2.77 -12.32
CA GLU A 197 9.13 1.46 -12.92
C GLU A 197 9.69 0.39 -11.99
N VAL A 198 8.84 -0.50 -11.49
CA VAL A 198 9.22 -1.56 -10.56
C VAL A 198 8.98 -2.91 -11.20
N ASP A 199 10.03 -3.71 -11.39
CA ASP A 199 9.91 -5.03 -12.00
C ASP A 199 9.39 -6.08 -11.00
N GLN A 200 9.85 -5.99 -9.75
CA GLN A 200 9.42 -6.85 -8.67
C GLN A 200 9.35 -6.06 -7.35
N LEU A 201 8.23 -6.25 -6.64
CA LEU A 201 7.99 -5.78 -5.28
C LEU A 201 7.62 -6.99 -4.41
N THR A 202 8.41 -7.35 -3.40
CA THR A 202 8.00 -8.33 -2.39
C THR A 202 8.12 -7.84 -0.97
N THR A 203 7.15 -8.17 -0.13
CA THR A 203 7.14 -7.80 1.30
C THR A 203 6.98 -9.01 2.21
N GLY A 204 7.56 -8.92 3.40
CA GLY A 204 7.16 -9.70 4.57
C GLY A 204 5.94 -9.04 5.23
N GLU A 205 5.95 -8.97 6.57
CA GLU A 205 4.90 -8.26 7.32
C GLU A 205 5.02 -6.73 7.16
N VAL A 206 3.87 -6.07 7.08
CA VAL A 206 3.77 -4.61 7.01
C VAL A 206 2.72 -4.13 8.02
N HIS A 207 3.13 -3.28 8.95
CA HIS A 207 2.31 -2.70 10.00
C HIS A 207 2.45 -1.18 9.97
N ALA A 208 1.38 -0.48 9.58
CA ALA A 208 1.38 0.98 9.43
C ALA A 208 0.17 1.62 10.11
N THR A 209 0.34 2.86 10.55
CA THR A 209 -0.78 3.69 10.98
C THR A 209 -0.55 5.14 10.62
N GLY A 210 -1.55 5.78 10.04
CA GLY A 210 -1.46 7.18 9.67
C GLY A 210 -1.39 8.12 10.87
N MET A 211 -1.86 7.67 12.05
CA MET A 211 -2.12 8.54 13.20
C MET A 211 -2.94 9.77 12.81
N ILE A 212 -3.84 9.62 11.82
CA ILE A 212 -4.72 10.66 11.31
C ILE A 212 -5.79 10.93 12.37
N PRO A 213 -6.01 12.19 12.78
CA PRO A 213 -7.10 12.53 13.69
C PRO A 213 -8.47 12.15 13.12
N TYR A 214 -9.37 11.66 13.97
CA TYR A 214 -10.73 11.38 13.55
C TYR A 214 -11.43 12.66 13.04
N GLY A 215 -12.14 12.55 11.92
CA GLY A 215 -12.80 13.68 11.26
C GLY A 215 -11.95 14.38 10.20
N THR A 216 -10.66 14.07 10.09
CA THR A 216 -9.83 14.50 8.95
C THR A 216 -10.24 13.70 7.71
N ALA A 217 -10.66 14.41 6.66
CA ALA A 217 -11.24 13.82 5.46
C ALA A 217 -10.30 13.83 4.25
N ASP A 218 -9.30 14.71 4.26
CA ASP A 218 -8.43 15.06 3.14
C ASP A 218 -7.04 14.44 3.26
N ILE A 219 -6.83 13.50 4.18
CA ILE A 219 -5.56 12.77 4.36
C ILE A 219 -5.84 11.28 4.47
N ILE A 220 -5.04 10.49 3.76
CA ILE A 220 -5.04 9.02 3.83
C ILE A 220 -3.62 8.50 4.04
N THR A 221 -3.51 7.29 4.59
CA THR A 221 -2.27 6.51 4.57
C THR A 221 -2.54 5.08 4.17
N GLY A 222 -1.50 4.24 4.14
CA GLY A 222 -1.72 2.85 3.87
C GLY A 222 -0.53 1.94 4.06
N GLY A 223 -0.79 0.64 4.06
CA GLY A 223 0.24 -0.39 4.19
C GLY A 223 1.17 -0.36 2.98
N VAL A 224 0.61 -0.50 1.77
CA VAL A 224 1.35 -0.42 0.51
C VAL A 224 0.61 0.45 -0.50
N PHE A 225 1.28 1.50 -0.98
CA PHE A 225 0.80 2.38 -2.03
C PHE A 225 1.57 2.22 -3.33
N VAL A 226 0.83 2.07 -4.43
CA VAL A 226 1.31 2.29 -5.79
C VAL A 226 0.55 3.48 -6.37
N VAL A 227 1.16 4.66 -6.29
CA VAL A 227 0.51 5.94 -6.60
C VAL A 227 0.63 6.27 -8.10
N TYR A 228 0.14 7.43 -8.53
CA TYR A 228 0.28 7.91 -9.91
C TYR A 228 1.75 7.92 -10.38
N GLY A 229 1.94 7.79 -11.70
CA GLY A 229 3.27 7.76 -12.32
C GLY A 229 4.13 6.55 -11.91
N ALA A 230 3.58 5.59 -11.14
CA ALA A 230 4.24 4.34 -10.81
C ALA A 230 3.62 3.17 -11.59
N HIS A 231 4.48 2.28 -12.08
CA HIS A 231 4.10 0.98 -12.65
C HIS A 231 4.87 -0.12 -11.93
N VAL A 232 4.14 -1.09 -11.36
CA VAL A 232 4.70 -2.30 -10.75
C VAL A 232 4.30 -3.51 -11.57
N LYS A 233 5.27 -4.24 -12.15
CA LYS A 233 4.96 -5.45 -12.93
C LYS A 233 4.46 -6.58 -12.04
N LYS A 234 5.10 -6.79 -10.89
CA LYS A 234 4.69 -7.83 -9.94
C LYS A 234 4.89 -7.41 -8.50
N ALA A 235 3.81 -7.35 -7.74
CA ALA A 235 3.78 -7.15 -6.29
C ALA A 235 3.33 -8.45 -5.59
N VAL A 236 4.11 -8.93 -4.60
CA VAL A 236 3.77 -10.12 -3.79
C VAL A 236 3.99 -9.84 -2.31
N HIS A 237 2.96 -10.00 -1.50
CA HIS A 237 3.02 -9.86 -0.05
C HIS A 237 3.01 -11.24 0.60
N HIS A 238 4.17 -11.68 1.07
CA HIS A 238 4.36 -12.98 1.75
C HIS A 238 3.91 -12.95 3.22
N GLY A 239 3.92 -11.77 3.84
CA GLY A 239 3.39 -11.52 5.18
C GLY A 239 2.08 -10.75 5.15
N SER A 240 1.42 -10.65 6.30
CA SER A 240 0.21 -9.83 6.43
C SER A 240 0.53 -8.35 6.24
N VAL A 241 -0.40 -7.63 5.61
CA VAL A 241 -0.40 -6.18 5.55
C VAL A 241 -1.52 -5.69 6.47
N VAL A 242 -1.17 -4.88 7.45
CA VAL A 242 -2.06 -4.46 8.53
C VAL A 242 -2.00 -2.95 8.73
N THR A 243 -3.17 -2.32 8.71
CA THR A 243 -3.34 -0.90 9.08
C THR A 243 -4.20 -0.72 10.32
N TYR A 244 -3.98 0.37 11.05
CA TYR A 244 -4.61 0.57 12.37
C TYR A 244 -5.38 1.88 12.54
N GLY A 245 -5.13 2.89 11.70
CA GLY A 245 -5.65 4.26 11.87
C GLY A 245 -6.79 4.63 10.92
N VAL A 246 -7.33 5.82 11.16
CA VAL A 246 -8.42 6.41 10.36
C VAL A 246 -7.96 6.64 8.93
N ASN A 247 -8.78 6.27 7.95
CA ASN A 247 -8.48 6.39 6.51
C ASN A 247 -7.19 5.68 6.08
N ASP A 248 -6.80 4.63 6.80
CA ASP A 248 -5.64 3.83 6.44
C ASP A 248 -6.04 2.67 5.52
N MET A 249 -5.66 2.77 4.26
CA MET A 249 -5.86 1.73 3.25
C MET A 249 -4.83 0.62 3.43
N VAL A 250 -5.19 -0.65 3.33
CA VAL A 250 -4.18 -1.72 3.43
C VAL A 250 -3.34 -1.76 2.16
N LEU A 251 -4.00 -1.89 1.01
CA LEU A 251 -3.42 -1.80 -0.33
C LEU A 251 -4.19 -0.75 -1.15
N ASP A 252 -3.49 0.19 -1.78
CA ASP A 252 -4.11 1.24 -2.59
C ASP A 252 -3.34 1.49 -3.89
N ALA A 253 -4.08 1.42 -5.00
CA ALA A 253 -3.57 1.50 -6.37
C ALA A 253 -4.13 2.75 -7.07
N TRP A 254 -3.29 3.76 -7.29
CA TRP A 254 -3.60 4.88 -8.21
C TRP A 254 -2.82 4.76 -9.53
N GLY A 255 -1.68 4.06 -9.51
CA GLY A 255 -0.84 3.77 -10.67
C GLY A 255 -1.24 2.50 -11.41
N LYS A 256 -0.25 1.85 -12.04
CA LYS A 256 -0.44 0.57 -12.76
C LYS A 256 0.18 -0.59 -11.99
N VAL A 257 -0.53 -1.72 -11.87
CA VAL A 257 0.03 -2.98 -11.38
C VAL A 257 -0.40 -4.15 -12.25
N ASP A 258 0.54 -4.91 -12.83
CA ASP A 258 0.15 -6.02 -13.73
C ASP A 258 -0.29 -7.25 -12.90
N HIS A 259 0.47 -7.61 -11.87
CA HIS A 259 0.15 -8.71 -10.97
C HIS A 259 0.33 -8.31 -9.51
N TRP A 260 -0.74 -8.34 -8.72
CA TRP A 260 -0.71 -8.00 -7.31
C TRP A 260 -1.27 -9.14 -6.46
N ILE A 261 -0.42 -9.79 -5.68
CA ILE A 261 -0.73 -11.00 -4.91
C ILE A 261 -0.52 -10.73 -3.42
N ALA A 262 -1.52 -11.04 -2.60
CA ALA A 262 -1.41 -11.11 -1.14
C ALA A 262 -1.61 -12.56 -0.69
N GLU A 263 -0.56 -13.18 -0.16
CA GLU A 263 -0.57 -14.59 0.28
C GLU A 263 -1.14 -14.76 1.71
N LYS A 264 -1.14 -13.67 2.48
CA LYS A 264 -1.57 -13.62 3.88
C LYS A 264 -2.66 -12.56 4.07
N PRO A 265 -3.35 -12.55 5.24
CA PRO A 265 -4.48 -11.67 5.45
C PRO A 265 -4.15 -10.19 5.26
N LEU A 266 -5.11 -9.46 4.70
CA LEU A 266 -5.14 -8.00 4.61
C LEU A 266 -6.09 -7.48 5.67
N LEU A 267 -5.58 -6.71 6.63
CA LEU A 267 -6.32 -6.32 7.83
C LEU A 267 -6.33 -4.81 8.03
N SER A 268 -7.50 -4.23 8.27
CA SER A 268 -7.63 -2.81 8.68
C SER A 268 -8.42 -2.72 9.98
N TYR A 269 -7.92 -1.98 10.97
CA TYR A 269 -8.61 -1.77 12.25
C TYR A 269 -9.19 -0.38 12.46
N GLY A 270 -8.93 0.54 11.53
CA GLY A 270 -9.36 1.93 11.66
C GLY A 270 -10.66 2.28 10.93
N PRO A 271 -11.41 3.30 11.41
CA PRO A 271 -12.56 3.85 10.68
C PRO A 271 -12.20 4.24 9.24
N SER A 272 -13.12 3.99 8.31
CA SER A 272 -12.95 4.26 6.87
C SER A 272 -11.73 3.59 6.22
N GLY A 273 -11.05 2.67 6.89
CA GLY A 273 -9.97 1.88 6.29
C GLY A 273 -10.49 0.87 5.27
N ILE A 274 -9.71 0.59 4.25
CA ILE A 274 -10.11 -0.28 3.13
C ILE A 274 -9.07 -1.38 2.91
N GLY A 275 -9.51 -2.64 2.77
CA GLY A 275 -8.61 -3.78 2.55
C GLY A 275 -7.90 -3.75 1.20
N PHE A 276 -8.61 -3.42 0.13
CA PHE A 276 -8.00 -3.11 -1.16
C PHE A 276 -8.83 -2.05 -1.89
N VAL A 277 -8.18 -1.01 -2.40
CA VAL A 277 -8.83 0.02 -3.20
C VAL A 277 -8.05 0.27 -4.49
N ASN A 278 -8.79 0.43 -5.58
CA ASN A 278 -8.23 0.77 -6.88
C ASN A 278 -8.89 2.02 -7.48
N PHE A 279 -8.00 2.91 -7.93
CA PHE A 279 -8.25 4.09 -8.74
C PHE A 279 -7.48 4.05 -10.07
N GLY A 280 -6.48 3.18 -10.18
CA GLY A 280 -5.61 3.02 -11.34
C GLY A 280 -5.96 1.81 -12.20
N VAL A 281 -4.93 1.16 -12.74
CA VAL A 281 -5.08 -0.01 -13.61
C VAL A 281 -4.41 -1.21 -12.96
N VAL A 282 -5.21 -2.22 -12.60
CA VAL A 282 -4.68 -3.49 -12.09
C VAL A 282 -5.07 -4.62 -13.03
N GLU A 283 -4.10 -5.30 -13.66
CA GLU A 283 -4.46 -6.36 -14.61
C GLU A 283 -4.95 -7.60 -13.86
N ASN A 284 -4.23 -8.04 -12.82
CA ASN A 284 -4.59 -9.19 -12.00
C ASN A 284 -4.34 -8.92 -10.51
N PHE A 285 -5.39 -9.01 -9.70
CA PHE A 285 -5.33 -8.99 -8.23
C PHE A 285 -5.72 -10.35 -7.64
N GLU A 286 -4.95 -10.84 -6.67
CA GLU A 286 -5.28 -12.05 -5.91
C GLU A 286 -5.02 -11.86 -4.40
N ALA A 287 -6.08 -11.91 -3.59
CA ALA A 287 -5.98 -12.09 -2.15
C ALA A 287 -6.25 -13.57 -1.82
N GLN A 288 -5.18 -14.32 -1.53
CA GLN A 288 -5.22 -15.77 -1.29
C GLN A 288 -5.68 -16.14 0.12
N ASP A 289 -5.69 -15.18 1.03
CA ASP A 289 -6.27 -15.28 2.37
C ASP A 289 -7.31 -14.16 2.57
N LYS A 290 -7.93 -14.12 3.74
CA LYS A 290 -9.04 -13.24 4.06
C LYS A 290 -8.66 -11.75 4.03
N ILE A 291 -9.62 -10.94 3.58
CA ILE A 291 -9.64 -9.50 3.83
C ILE A 291 -10.61 -9.25 4.98
N GLU A 292 -10.13 -8.66 6.07
CA GLU A 292 -10.97 -8.26 7.20
C GLU A 292 -10.78 -6.79 7.53
N THR A 293 -11.87 -6.03 7.57
CA THR A 293 -11.81 -4.63 7.99
C THR A 293 -12.77 -4.36 9.13
N PHE A 294 -12.27 -3.61 10.11
CA PHE A 294 -12.95 -3.26 11.34
C PHE A 294 -12.98 -1.74 11.45
N GLY A 295 -14.15 -1.20 11.76
CA GLY A 295 -14.35 0.23 11.95
C GLY A 295 -15.59 0.74 11.22
N LEU A 296 -16.13 1.84 11.74
CA LEU A 296 -17.20 2.59 11.12
C LEU A 296 -16.81 2.95 9.68
N GLY A 297 -17.68 2.62 8.71
CA GLY A 297 -17.48 2.94 7.30
C GLY A 297 -16.34 2.20 6.61
N ALA A 298 -15.72 1.21 7.25
CA ALA A 298 -14.61 0.43 6.68
C ALA A 298 -15.06 -0.42 5.48
N ARG A 299 -14.16 -0.75 4.56
CA ARG A 299 -14.54 -1.53 3.37
C ARG A 299 -13.59 -2.67 3.06
N GLY A 300 -14.09 -3.75 2.47
CA GLY A 300 -13.25 -4.87 2.06
C GLY A 300 -12.52 -4.58 0.77
N PHE A 301 -13.27 -4.30 -0.29
CA PHE A 301 -12.77 -4.05 -1.64
C PHE A 301 -13.52 -2.91 -2.33
N ASN A 302 -12.77 -2.03 -3.00
CA ASN A 302 -13.30 -0.89 -3.73
C ASN A 302 -12.70 -0.73 -5.12
N GLN A 303 -13.55 -0.69 -6.14
CA GLN A 303 -13.21 -0.22 -7.48
C GLN A 303 -13.82 1.17 -7.70
N TYR A 304 -13.02 2.22 -7.57
CA TYR A 304 -13.50 3.61 -7.61
C TYR A 304 -13.18 4.38 -8.88
N ASP A 305 -12.03 4.10 -9.47
CA ASP A 305 -11.63 4.66 -10.75
C ASP A 305 -10.73 3.70 -11.53
N GLY A 306 -10.48 3.98 -12.80
CA GLY A 306 -9.70 3.10 -13.66
C GLY A 306 -10.38 1.74 -13.84
N THR A 307 -9.63 0.64 -13.84
CA THR A 307 -10.17 -0.71 -14.10
C THR A 307 -9.35 -1.83 -13.45
N ILE A 308 -10.01 -2.96 -13.23
CA ILE A 308 -9.35 -4.23 -12.90
C ILE A 308 -9.69 -5.28 -13.96
N GLY A 309 -8.67 -5.98 -14.48
CA GLY A 309 -8.86 -7.09 -15.41
C GLY A 309 -9.49 -8.30 -14.72
N LYS A 310 -8.76 -8.90 -13.77
CA LYS A 310 -9.23 -10.02 -12.94
C LYS A 310 -8.93 -9.74 -11.46
N ALA A 311 -9.91 -9.99 -10.59
CA ALA A 311 -9.74 -9.97 -9.15
C ALA A 311 -10.17 -11.32 -8.55
N LYS A 312 -9.35 -11.91 -7.69
CA LYS A 312 -9.66 -13.14 -6.96
C LYS A 312 -9.49 -12.93 -5.46
N PHE A 313 -10.45 -13.42 -4.69
CA PHE A 313 -10.48 -13.28 -3.24
C PHE A 313 -10.74 -14.64 -2.57
N ALA A 314 -10.07 -14.88 -1.45
CA ALA A 314 -10.43 -15.98 -0.55
C ALA A 314 -11.77 -15.71 0.12
N SER A 315 -11.84 -14.63 0.91
CA SER A 315 -13.08 -14.17 1.53
C SER A 315 -12.95 -12.70 1.94
N ILE A 316 -14.08 -12.04 2.11
CA ILE A 316 -14.14 -10.64 2.55
C ILE A 316 -15.12 -10.57 3.71
N THR A 317 -14.67 -10.05 4.86
CA THR A 317 -15.55 -9.76 6.00
C THR A 317 -15.34 -8.34 6.51
N THR A 318 -16.43 -7.61 6.73
CA THR A 318 -16.36 -6.25 7.29
C THR A 318 -17.19 -6.11 8.55
N TYR A 319 -16.69 -5.28 9.47
CA TYR A 319 -17.27 -5.05 10.79
C TYR A 319 -17.40 -3.55 11.06
N GLY A 320 -18.64 -3.06 11.19
CA GLY A 320 -18.94 -1.68 11.58
C GLY A 320 -20.12 -1.12 10.79
N ASP A 321 -20.83 -0.15 11.35
CA ASP A 321 -21.93 0.48 10.62
C ASP A 321 -21.40 1.18 9.35
N GLY A 322 -22.16 1.10 8.27
CA GLY A 322 -21.74 1.56 6.95
C GLY A 322 -20.55 0.82 6.34
N SER A 323 -20.12 -0.32 6.92
CA SER A 323 -19.00 -1.09 6.41
C SER A 323 -19.40 -1.95 5.22
N ILE A 324 -18.89 -1.66 4.02
CA ILE A 324 -19.28 -2.35 2.78
C ILE A 324 -18.28 -3.46 2.46
N GLY A 325 -18.75 -4.67 2.16
CA GLY A 325 -17.89 -5.77 1.73
C GLY A 325 -17.15 -5.44 0.43
N MET A 326 -17.91 -5.18 -0.62
CA MET A 326 -17.41 -4.81 -1.95
C MET A 326 -18.21 -3.66 -2.55
N GLN A 327 -17.52 -2.67 -3.10
CA GLN A 327 -18.15 -1.56 -3.83
C GLN A 327 -17.51 -1.37 -5.21
N VAL A 328 -18.30 -1.47 -6.27
CA VAL A 328 -17.84 -1.32 -7.66
C VAL A 328 -18.52 -0.12 -8.31
N SER A 329 -17.74 0.90 -8.66
CA SER A 329 -18.22 2.15 -9.28
C SER A 329 -17.68 2.38 -10.70
N LYS A 330 -16.76 1.52 -11.16
CA LYS A 330 -16.20 1.51 -12.52
C LYS A 330 -16.13 0.08 -13.06
N PRO A 331 -15.92 -0.10 -14.37
CA PRO A 331 -15.80 -1.42 -14.97
C PRO A 331 -14.73 -2.31 -14.34
N VAL A 332 -15.05 -3.59 -14.21
CA VAL A 332 -14.18 -4.70 -13.81
C VAL A 332 -14.44 -5.86 -14.77
N GLY A 333 -13.39 -6.58 -15.17
CA GLY A 333 -13.51 -7.81 -15.95
C GLY A 333 -14.16 -8.92 -15.11
N SER A 334 -13.37 -9.78 -14.48
CA SER A 334 -13.90 -10.87 -13.65
C SER A 334 -13.53 -10.73 -12.17
N ILE A 335 -14.47 -11.09 -11.31
CA ILE A 335 -14.31 -11.17 -9.87
C ILE A 335 -14.69 -12.59 -9.44
N GLU A 336 -13.75 -13.27 -8.79
CA GLU A 336 -13.93 -14.62 -8.24
C GLU A 336 -13.70 -14.62 -6.72
N ILE A 337 -14.70 -15.04 -5.95
CA ILE A 337 -14.59 -15.22 -4.51
C ILE A 337 -14.76 -16.70 -4.20
N THR A 338 -13.71 -17.34 -3.65
CA THR A 338 -13.70 -18.78 -3.35
C THR A 338 -14.45 -19.12 -2.05
N GLY A 339 -14.56 -18.15 -1.13
CA GLY A 339 -15.35 -18.20 0.08
C GLY A 339 -16.55 -17.27 0.01
N SER A 340 -16.80 -16.53 1.08
CA SER A 340 -18.00 -15.69 1.24
C SER A 340 -17.66 -14.20 1.31
N VAL A 341 -18.66 -13.36 1.05
CA VAL A 341 -18.65 -11.92 1.36
C VAL A 341 -19.64 -11.66 2.48
N LYS A 342 -19.17 -11.17 3.62
CA LYS A 342 -19.97 -11.02 4.84
C LYS A 342 -19.83 -9.64 5.48
N THR A 343 -20.92 -9.05 5.97
CA THR A 343 -20.88 -7.76 6.67
C THR A 343 -21.72 -7.77 7.95
N HIS A 344 -21.18 -7.17 9.02
CA HIS A 344 -21.76 -7.20 10.37
C HIS A 344 -22.45 -5.89 10.82
N GLY A 345 -22.45 -4.84 10.00
CA GLY A 345 -22.98 -3.52 10.35
C GLY A 345 -24.36 -3.21 9.78
N SER A 346 -24.94 -2.11 10.26
CA SER A 346 -26.16 -1.47 9.71
C SER A 346 -25.77 -0.23 8.88
N VAL A 347 -26.62 0.80 8.85
CA VAL A 347 -26.30 2.11 8.26
C VAL A 347 -25.39 2.92 9.19
N GLY A 348 -24.34 3.53 8.65
CA GLY A 348 -23.42 4.36 9.43
C GLY A 348 -22.67 5.39 8.59
N ALA A 349 -22.06 6.35 9.29
CA ALA A 349 -21.23 7.37 8.65
C ALA A 349 -19.98 6.75 8.03
N THR A 350 -19.55 7.25 6.89
CA THR A 350 -18.38 6.74 6.17
C THR A 350 -17.78 7.84 5.33
N LEU A 351 -16.44 7.80 5.16
CA LEU A 351 -15.74 8.68 4.25
C LEU A 351 -15.76 8.10 2.83
N VAL A 352 -16.19 8.91 1.86
CA VAL A 352 -16.11 8.61 0.43
C VAL A 352 -15.44 9.78 -0.25
N LYS A 353 -14.23 9.60 -0.79
CA LYS A 353 -13.51 10.61 -1.58
C LYS A 353 -13.50 12.01 -0.92
N GLY A 354 -13.19 12.06 0.38
CA GLY A 354 -13.12 13.31 1.16
C GLY A 354 -14.45 13.84 1.72
N VAL A 355 -15.57 13.11 1.58
CA VAL A 355 -16.89 13.54 2.09
C VAL A 355 -17.48 12.51 3.05
N ILE A 356 -17.97 12.95 4.21
CA ILE A 356 -18.68 12.09 5.18
C ILE A 356 -20.15 11.98 4.78
N MET A 357 -20.64 10.75 4.62
CA MET A 357 -22.04 10.45 4.34
C MET A 357 -22.49 9.17 5.04
N ASN A 358 -23.80 8.93 5.16
CA ASN A 358 -24.32 7.67 5.69
C ASN A 358 -24.49 6.64 4.56
N LEU A 359 -23.86 5.48 4.69
CA LEU A 359 -24.06 4.35 3.77
C LEU A 359 -24.54 3.11 4.53
N PRO A 360 -25.30 2.22 3.87
CA PRO A 360 -25.60 0.90 4.41
C PRO A 360 -24.38 -0.03 4.30
N ALA A 361 -24.18 -0.89 5.29
CA ALA A 361 -23.16 -1.94 5.31
C ALA A 361 -23.53 -3.13 4.39
N ASN A 362 -23.70 -2.87 3.09
CA ASN A 362 -24.04 -3.87 2.09
C ASN A 362 -22.87 -4.86 1.87
N ALA A 363 -23.18 -6.11 1.54
CA ALA A 363 -22.12 -7.08 1.23
C ALA A 363 -21.50 -6.82 -0.15
N ILE A 364 -22.30 -6.72 -1.21
CA ILE A 364 -21.84 -6.33 -2.53
C ILE A 364 -22.74 -5.20 -3.05
N SER A 365 -22.13 -4.08 -3.44
CA SER A 365 -22.81 -2.90 -4.00
C SER A 365 -22.19 -2.52 -5.34
N VAL A 366 -22.96 -2.65 -6.42
CA VAL A 366 -22.58 -2.19 -7.76
C VAL A 366 -23.26 -0.85 -7.99
N LYS A 367 -22.49 0.23 -7.95
CA LYS A 367 -22.97 1.62 -8.08
C LYS A 367 -23.19 2.01 -9.54
N PRO A 368 -23.90 3.11 -9.82
CA PRO A 368 -24.03 3.64 -11.19
C PRO A 368 -22.65 3.85 -11.84
N GLY A 369 -22.52 3.39 -13.09
CA GLY A 369 -21.24 3.36 -13.82
C GLY A 369 -20.32 2.17 -13.49
N GLY A 370 -20.64 1.41 -12.44
CA GLY A 370 -20.04 0.12 -12.15
C GLY A 370 -20.53 -0.93 -13.13
N GLU A 371 -19.60 -1.69 -13.69
CA GLU A 371 -19.89 -2.85 -14.53
C GLU A 371 -19.00 -4.01 -14.09
N ILE A 372 -19.59 -5.18 -13.86
CA ILE A 372 -18.84 -6.42 -13.63
C ILE A 372 -19.18 -7.38 -14.76
N ARG A 373 -18.18 -7.74 -15.58
CA ARG A 373 -18.41 -8.70 -16.67
C ARG A 373 -18.70 -10.10 -16.11
N GLU A 374 -18.03 -10.53 -15.06
CA GLU A 374 -18.29 -11.81 -14.40
C GLU A 374 -18.09 -11.72 -12.90
N LEU A 375 -19.11 -12.08 -12.12
CA LEU A 375 -19.05 -12.20 -10.67
C LEU A 375 -19.38 -13.63 -10.26
N ILE A 376 -18.40 -14.32 -9.67
CA ILE A 376 -18.53 -15.67 -9.15
C ILE A 376 -18.26 -15.66 -7.65
N VAL A 377 -19.22 -16.13 -6.86
CA VAL A 377 -19.09 -16.33 -5.41
C VAL A 377 -19.37 -17.80 -5.09
N ALA A 378 -18.36 -18.52 -4.59
CA ALA A 378 -18.50 -19.93 -4.24
C ALA A 378 -19.14 -20.15 -2.86
N GLY A 379 -19.03 -19.17 -1.96
CA GLY A 379 -19.72 -19.15 -0.67
C GLY A 379 -20.99 -18.30 -0.69
N ASP A 380 -21.31 -17.75 0.49
CA ASP A 380 -22.50 -16.94 0.72
C ASP A 380 -22.23 -15.45 0.46
N VAL A 381 -23.29 -14.70 0.15
CA VAL A 381 -23.29 -13.24 0.21
C VAL A 381 -24.23 -12.83 1.33
N HIS A 382 -23.68 -12.41 2.47
CA HIS A 382 -24.43 -12.33 3.74
C HIS A 382 -24.32 -10.97 4.43
N THR A 383 -25.46 -10.36 4.74
CA THR A 383 -25.55 -9.19 5.62
C THR A 383 -26.30 -9.53 6.91
N LEU A 384 -25.77 -9.06 8.04
CA LEU A 384 -26.31 -9.35 9.36
C LEU A 384 -26.98 -8.14 10.03
N GLY A 385 -26.68 -6.92 9.57
CA GLY A 385 -27.26 -5.72 10.16
C GLY A 385 -28.68 -5.41 9.72
N ARG A 386 -29.24 -4.36 10.30
CA ARG A 386 -30.59 -3.87 9.98
C ARG A 386 -30.53 -2.93 8.78
N ASP A 387 -31.57 -2.96 7.95
CA ASP A 387 -31.78 -2.00 6.86
C ASP A 387 -30.65 -1.98 5.82
N VAL A 388 -30.01 -3.13 5.61
CA VAL A 388 -28.93 -3.35 4.62
C VAL A 388 -29.36 -4.34 3.54
N THR A 389 -28.58 -4.39 2.46
CA THR A 389 -28.81 -5.26 1.31
C THR A 389 -27.58 -6.14 1.04
N SER A 390 -27.77 -7.43 0.81
CA SER A 390 -26.65 -8.33 0.52
C SER A 390 -26.08 -8.16 -0.88
N LEU A 391 -26.94 -8.06 -1.89
CA LEU A 391 -26.56 -7.69 -3.25
C LEU A 391 -27.38 -6.50 -3.74
N GLU A 392 -26.73 -5.35 -3.90
CA GLU A 392 -27.32 -4.13 -4.44
C GLU A 392 -26.79 -3.87 -5.85
N ILE A 393 -27.71 -3.76 -6.81
CA ILE A 393 -27.41 -3.55 -8.23
C ILE A 393 -28.02 -2.23 -8.69
N GLU A 394 -27.19 -1.19 -8.73
CA GLU A 394 -27.47 0.13 -9.33
C GLU A 394 -26.64 0.37 -10.62
N GLY A 395 -25.77 -0.58 -10.96
CA GLY A 395 -25.01 -0.64 -12.20
C GLY A 395 -25.30 -1.93 -12.97
N LYS A 396 -24.26 -2.52 -13.57
CA LYS A 396 -24.41 -3.70 -14.44
C LYS A 396 -23.59 -4.88 -13.95
N ILE A 397 -24.20 -6.06 -13.96
CA ILE A 397 -23.50 -7.34 -13.85
C ILE A 397 -23.89 -8.14 -15.09
N LEU A 398 -22.93 -8.62 -15.90
CA LEU A 398 -23.27 -9.40 -17.10
C LEU A 398 -23.51 -10.87 -16.77
N THR A 399 -22.61 -11.44 -15.97
CA THR A 399 -22.72 -12.83 -15.51
C THR A 399 -22.61 -12.87 -13.99
N LEU A 400 -23.58 -13.49 -13.35
CA LEU A 400 -23.64 -13.68 -11.91
C LEU A 400 -23.79 -15.17 -11.60
N SER A 401 -22.93 -15.69 -10.72
CA SER A 401 -23.08 -17.00 -10.11
C SER A 401 -22.76 -16.93 -8.62
N VAL A 402 -23.75 -17.25 -7.78
CA VAL A 402 -23.55 -17.50 -6.35
C VAL A 402 -23.87 -18.97 -6.11
N LYS A 403 -22.91 -19.75 -5.60
CA LYS A 403 -23.07 -21.21 -5.44
C LYS A 403 -23.87 -21.60 -4.22
N LYS A 404 -23.87 -20.76 -3.18
CA LYS A 404 -24.70 -20.92 -2.00
C LYS A 404 -25.81 -19.86 -1.98
N GLU A 405 -26.03 -19.19 -0.85
CA GLU A 405 -27.18 -18.31 -0.66
C GLU A 405 -26.79 -16.84 -0.60
N ILE A 406 -27.72 -15.98 -1.04
CA ILE A 406 -27.69 -14.54 -0.79
C ILE A 406 -28.64 -14.27 0.38
N LEU A 407 -28.08 -13.95 1.55
CA LEU A 407 -28.78 -13.93 2.84
C LEU A 407 -28.79 -12.52 3.43
N ALA A 408 -29.94 -12.05 3.91
CA ALA A 408 -30.03 -10.80 4.67
C ALA A 408 -30.89 -11.00 5.94
N ASP A 409 -30.24 -11.04 7.11
CA ASP A 409 -30.89 -11.43 8.37
C ASP A 409 -31.96 -10.42 8.82
N HIS A 410 -31.74 -9.14 8.55
CA HIS A 410 -32.66 -8.05 8.91
C HIS A 410 -32.88 -7.05 7.76
N GLY A 411 -32.64 -7.49 6.53
CA GLY A 411 -32.60 -6.66 5.34
C GLY A 411 -33.22 -7.30 4.10
N VAL A 412 -32.84 -6.79 2.94
CA VAL A 412 -33.24 -7.33 1.63
C VAL A 412 -32.09 -8.16 1.09
N ALA A 413 -32.35 -9.37 0.58
CA ALA A 413 -31.26 -10.19 0.02
C ALA A 413 -30.72 -9.58 -1.29
N ILE A 414 -31.60 -9.28 -2.25
CA ILE A 414 -31.22 -8.65 -3.52
C ILE A 414 -32.08 -7.42 -3.77
N ARG A 415 -31.45 -6.27 -4.05
CA ARG A 415 -32.11 -5.06 -4.53
C ARG A 415 -31.58 -4.70 -5.92
N VAL A 416 -32.50 -4.43 -6.84
CA VAL A 416 -32.19 -4.03 -8.23
C VAL A 416 -32.84 -2.68 -8.49
N ALA A 417 -32.01 -1.67 -8.81
CA ALA A 417 -32.50 -0.33 -9.10
C ALA A 417 -33.25 -0.28 -10.43
N LYS A 418 -34.07 0.75 -10.59
CA LYS A 418 -34.84 0.99 -11.82
C LYS A 418 -33.94 1.03 -13.06
N GLY A 419 -34.30 0.25 -14.07
CA GLY A 419 -33.55 0.15 -15.33
C GLY A 419 -32.32 -0.77 -15.28
N CYS A 420 -32.05 -1.41 -14.15
CA CYS A 420 -31.03 -2.45 -14.02
C CYS A 420 -31.66 -3.85 -14.12
N GLU A 421 -30.84 -4.85 -14.44
CA GLU A 421 -31.26 -6.24 -14.56
C GLU A 421 -30.49 -7.15 -13.60
N LEU A 422 -31.19 -8.15 -13.05
CA LEU A 422 -30.58 -9.23 -12.29
C LEU A 422 -30.31 -10.41 -13.24
N PRO A 423 -29.05 -10.80 -13.47
CA PRO A 423 -28.74 -11.92 -14.36
C PRO A 423 -29.19 -13.25 -13.78
N ASN A 424 -29.88 -14.06 -14.59
CA ASN A 424 -30.26 -15.46 -14.28
C ASN A 424 -30.93 -15.64 -12.89
N PRO A 425 -32.01 -14.90 -12.57
CA PRO A 425 -32.60 -14.91 -11.24
C PRO A 425 -33.04 -16.30 -10.78
N ASP A 426 -33.50 -17.16 -11.70
CA ASP A 426 -33.94 -18.53 -11.41
C ASP A 426 -32.82 -19.47 -10.93
N ARG A 427 -31.56 -19.04 -11.05
CA ARG A 427 -30.37 -19.79 -10.61
C ARG A 427 -29.82 -19.31 -9.27
N LEU A 428 -30.49 -18.36 -8.62
CA LEU A 428 -30.06 -17.77 -7.35
C LEU A 428 -30.97 -18.23 -6.21
N THR A 429 -30.37 -18.52 -5.06
CA THR A 429 -31.10 -18.74 -3.81
C THR A 429 -30.94 -17.50 -2.94
N ALA A 430 -32.05 -16.79 -2.69
CA ALA A 430 -32.05 -15.53 -1.95
C ALA A 430 -33.06 -15.59 -0.79
N LYS A 431 -32.64 -15.18 0.40
CA LYS A 431 -33.47 -15.11 1.61
C LYS A 431 -33.21 -13.83 2.38
N GLY A 432 -34.17 -12.91 2.34
CA GLY A 432 -34.09 -11.64 3.07
C GLY A 432 -35.29 -11.45 3.98
N ALA A 433 -35.08 -11.03 5.22
CA ALA A 433 -36.16 -10.79 6.19
C ALA A 433 -37.18 -9.73 5.74
N LYS A 434 -36.76 -8.78 4.89
CA LYS A 434 -37.61 -7.73 4.31
C LYS A 434 -37.92 -7.95 2.83
N GLY A 435 -37.53 -9.10 2.27
CA GLY A 435 -37.73 -9.45 0.87
C GLY A 435 -36.53 -10.17 0.27
N ASN A 436 -36.81 -11.19 -0.54
CA ASN A 436 -35.77 -11.97 -1.22
C ASN A 436 -35.19 -11.17 -2.40
N ILE A 437 -36.06 -10.66 -3.27
CA ILE A 437 -35.69 -9.84 -4.43
C ILE A 437 -36.65 -8.66 -4.50
N VAL A 438 -36.11 -7.44 -4.47
CA VAL A 438 -36.87 -6.18 -4.60
C VAL A 438 -36.37 -5.44 -5.83
N LYS A 439 -37.29 -5.05 -6.71
CA LYS A 439 -37.03 -4.23 -7.89
C LYS A 439 -37.72 -2.88 -7.73
N GLU A 440 -37.03 -1.80 -8.07
CA GLU A 440 -37.53 -0.41 -7.99
C GLU A 440 -38.13 0.12 -9.29
#